data_AF-A0A3B4BZZ5-F1
#
_entry.id   AF-A0A3B4BZZ5-F1
#
_cell.length_a   1.000
_cell.length_b   1.000
_cell.length_c   1.000
_cell.angle_alpha   90.00
_cell.angle_beta   90.00
_cell.angle_gamma   90.00
#
_symmetry.space_group_name_H-M   'P 1'
#
loop_
_entity.id
_entity.type
_entity.pdbx_description
1 polymer ?
#
loop_
_entity_poly.entity_id
_entity_poly.type
_entity_poly.pdbx_seq_one_letter_code
_entity_poly.pdbx_strand_id
1 'polypeptide(L)'
;MKPTRGSARSSTQRPKGGGRGGRGFQQQSQKQLPNDGSMQDKSSKNSEAVPAVAGKAQKSRKLRGQEKWKPLSKSSIAAIDNMLGLSVLSVLTLRRKEKEESQKHLNLLKNQFLAKCAQLPVPSRKSGNMMQVSQQFQAERQKINHGKEKLQAYEESSKEVLSKLEQLQGTRDILEDKCRIMRGKLETEEENAQEFTQLFEQAVLRLPALPAHCDDEPTLQEQMMRVVPDPKAVMKALQNSKVTGHVNDFLEVAHKQADLL
;
A
#
# COMPACT_ATOMS: atom_id res chain seq x y z
N MET A 1 26.69 -13.19 -13.41
CA MET A 1 27.16 -12.23 -12.39
C MET A 1 26.33 -10.95 -12.52
N LYS A 2 25.86 -10.38 -11.41
CA LYS A 2 24.98 -9.21 -11.39
C LYS A 2 25.74 -7.93 -11.78
N PRO A 3 25.18 -7.03 -12.58
CA PRO A 3 25.53 -5.62 -12.53
C PRO A 3 24.57 -4.87 -11.59
N THR A 4 25.15 -4.00 -10.77
CA THR A 4 24.49 -3.20 -9.75
C THR A 4 24.10 -1.84 -10.33
N ARG A 5 22.80 -1.60 -10.48
CA ARG A 5 22.06 -0.35 -10.17
C ARG A 5 22.72 0.99 -10.57
N GLY A 6 22.46 1.43 -11.80
CA GLY A 6 22.34 2.87 -12.15
C GLY A 6 21.06 3.45 -11.51
N SER A 7 21.08 4.63 -10.89
CA SER A 7 21.18 5.99 -11.45
C SER A 7 19.80 6.66 -11.56
N ALA A 8 19.80 7.95 -11.22
CA ALA A 8 18.79 8.98 -11.43
C ALA A 8 17.55 9.01 -10.53
N ARG A 9 17.60 9.89 -9.50
CA ARG A 9 16.53 10.85 -9.31
C ARG A 9 17.08 12.27 -9.35
N SER A 10 16.54 13.02 -10.29
CA SER A 10 16.86 14.38 -10.66
C SER A 10 16.48 15.35 -9.56
N SER A 11 17.40 16.26 -9.32
CA SER A 11 17.25 17.53 -8.61
C SER A 11 16.10 18.37 -9.21
N THR A 12 15.17 18.81 -8.36
CA THR A 12 14.40 20.03 -8.65
C THR A 12 14.63 21.02 -7.52
N GLN A 13 15.30 22.10 -7.89
CA GLN A 13 15.60 23.27 -7.08
C GLN A 13 14.32 23.93 -6.58
N ARG A 14 14.37 24.37 -5.32
CA ARG A 14 13.50 25.43 -4.77
C ARG A 14 14.24 26.75 -4.95
N PRO A 15 13.59 27.85 -5.41
CA PRO A 15 14.28 29.13 -5.51
C PRO A 15 14.52 29.72 -4.12
N LYS A 16 15.76 30.19 -3.90
CA LYS A 16 16.17 31.07 -2.79
C LYS A 16 16.47 32.45 -3.36
N GLY A 17 15.99 33.48 -2.66
CA GLY A 17 16.49 34.86 -2.74
C GLY A 17 15.36 35.88 -2.59
N GLY A 18 15.30 36.73 -1.57
CA GLY A 18 16.22 36.94 -0.46
C GLY A 18 15.90 38.23 0.30
N GLY A 19 16.34 38.24 1.56
CA GLY A 19 16.66 39.44 2.34
C GLY A 19 15.57 39.93 3.29
N ARG A 20 15.82 40.25 4.56
CA ARG A 20 17.05 40.36 5.35
C ARG A 20 16.69 40.35 6.85
N GLY A 21 17.60 39.78 7.64
CA GLY A 21 17.78 40.08 9.08
C GLY A 21 17.34 38.93 9.98
N GLY A 22 18.19 38.27 10.76
CA GLY A 22 19.63 38.35 10.95
C GLY A 22 19.99 37.39 12.11
N ARG A 23 20.91 36.46 11.82
CA ARG A 23 21.87 35.68 12.65
C ARG A 23 21.72 35.77 14.19
N GLY A 24 21.85 34.70 14.98
CA GLY A 24 22.28 33.31 14.79
C GLY A 24 21.86 32.47 16.02
N PHE A 25 21.60 31.16 15.89
CA PHE A 25 22.51 30.05 16.23
C PHE A 25 23.06 30.18 17.68
N GLN A 26 22.96 29.20 18.58
CA GLN A 26 22.68 27.77 18.49
C GLN A 26 22.54 27.22 19.93
N GLN A 27 21.97 26.02 20.02
CA GLN A 27 22.34 24.96 20.97
C GLN A 27 21.56 24.81 22.28
N GLN A 28 20.91 23.64 22.35
CA GLN A 28 20.36 22.99 23.52
C GLN A 28 21.43 22.77 24.59
N SER A 29 21.05 22.93 25.87
CA SER A 29 21.52 22.11 26.99
C SER A 29 20.63 22.31 28.22
N GLN A 30 20.50 21.20 28.96
CA GLN A 30 19.82 21.05 30.25
C GLN A 30 20.31 22.08 31.30
N LYS A 31 19.41 22.56 32.18
CA LYS A 31 19.38 22.26 33.64
C LYS A 31 18.53 23.27 34.42
N GLN A 32 17.91 22.70 35.46
CA GLN A 32 17.73 23.23 36.82
C GLN A 32 16.54 24.16 37.15
N LEU A 33 15.90 23.75 38.25
CA LEU A 33 14.96 24.48 39.09
C LEU A 33 15.54 25.83 39.55
N PRO A 34 14.69 26.78 39.94
CA PRO A 34 15.03 27.76 40.96
C PRO A 34 14.43 27.31 42.31
N ASN A 35 15.32 26.99 43.24
CA ASN A 35 15.10 27.21 44.66
C ASN A 35 16.09 28.32 45.07
N ASP A 36 15.57 29.40 45.62
CA ASP A 36 16.26 30.39 46.45
C ASP A 36 15.13 31.04 47.27
N GLY A 37 15.14 31.14 48.59
CA GLY A 37 16.23 31.05 49.55
C GLY A 37 15.98 32.14 50.58
N SER A 38 15.65 31.76 51.82
CA SER A 38 15.84 32.62 53.00
C SER A 38 15.64 31.78 54.25
N MET A 39 16.75 31.26 54.76
CA MET A 39 16.88 30.69 56.10
C MET A 39 16.73 31.78 57.16
N GLN A 40 16.13 31.43 58.30
CA GLN A 40 16.77 31.70 59.59
C GLN A 40 16.23 30.74 60.66
N ASP A 41 17.12 29.85 61.09
CA ASP A 41 17.07 29.10 62.34
C ASP A 41 16.99 30.04 63.55
N LYS A 42 16.27 29.59 64.59
CA LYS A 42 16.67 29.74 66.00
C LYS A 42 15.91 28.78 66.91
N SER A 43 16.58 27.65 67.15
CA SER A 43 16.80 26.97 68.42
C SER A 43 15.66 26.79 69.42
N SER A 44 15.38 25.51 69.66
CA SER A 44 14.82 24.87 70.85
C SER A 44 15.48 25.30 72.18
N LYS A 45 14.69 25.39 73.25
CA LYS A 45 15.14 24.97 74.59
C LYS A 45 13.96 24.47 75.44
N ASN A 46 14.23 23.33 76.07
CA ASN A 46 13.35 22.50 76.91
C ASN A 46 12.70 23.22 78.09
N SER A 47 11.55 22.69 78.50
CA SER A 47 11.31 22.40 79.91
C SER A 47 10.38 21.19 80.02
N GLU A 48 10.91 20.07 80.51
CA GLU A 48 10.13 18.97 81.07
C GLU A 48 9.41 19.46 82.33
N ALA A 49 8.13 19.11 82.44
CA ALA A 49 7.46 18.89 83.72
C ALA A 49 6.22 18.02 83.47
N VAL A 50 6.24 16.80 83.99
CA VAL A 50 5.06 15.95 84.21
C VAL A 50 4.76 16.06 85.71
N PRO A 51 3.49 16.23 86.15
CA PRO A 51 2.75 15.03 86.56
C PRO A 51 1.22 15.02 86.30
N ALA A 52 0.74 13.77 86.26
CA ALA A 52 -0.54 13.25 86.79
C ALA A 52 -1.88 13.50 86.07
N VAL A 53 -2.36 12.41 85.46
CA VAL A 53 -3.70 11.79 85.56
C VAL A 53 -4.90 12.71 85.87
N ALA A 54 -5.73 12.95 84.86
CA ALA A 54 -7.20 12.97 84.97
C ALA A 54 -7.83 12.91 83.57
N GLY A 55 -8.70 11.93 83.33
CA GLY A 55 -9.29 11.65 82.03
C GLY A 55 -10.09 12.83 81.48
N LYS A 56 -9.83 13.20 80.22
CA LYS A 56 -10.71 14.04 79.40
C LYS A 56 -10.62 13.63 77.93
N ALA A 57 -11.80 13.48 77.33
CA ALA A 57 -12.05 12.95 76.01
C ALA A 57 -11.12 13.49 74.91
N GLN A 58 -10.62 12.56 74.10
CA GLN A 58 -9.81 12.78 72.92
C GLN A 58 -10.61 13.62 71.89
N LYS A 59 -10.42 14.94 71.92
CA LYS A 59 -10.92 15.83 70.86
C LYS A 59 -10.26 15.43 69.54
N SER A 60 -11.07 14.99 68.58
CA SER A 60 -10.64 14.68 67.23
C SER A 60 -9.94 15.90 66.61
N ARG A 61 -8.74 15.67 66.03
CA ARG A 61 -8.01 16.67 65.25
C ARG A 61 -8.90 17.15 64.10
N LYS A 62 -9.44 18.36 64.20
CA LYS A 62 -10.12 19.01 63.06
C LYS A 62 -9.08 19.28 61.96
N LEU A 63 -9.21 18.56 60.85
CA LEU A 63 -8.47 18.85 59.62
C LEU A 63 -9.02 20.15 59.02
N ARG A 64 -8.15 21.11 58.68
CA ARG A 64 -8.55 22.38 58.06
C ARG A 64 -9.29 22.09 56.74
N GLY A 65 -10.48 22.65 56.56
CA GLY A 65 -11.28 22.50 55.33
C GLY A 65 -12.61 21.73 55.45
N GLN A 66 -12.96 21.24 56.65
CA GLN A 66 -14.25 20.57 56.90
C GLN A 66 -15.47 21.49 56.76
N GLU A 67 -15.32 22.81 56.81
CA GLU A 67 -16.44 23.77 56.70
C GLU A 67 -17.16 23.74 55.35
N LYS A 68 -16.53 23.22 54.29
CA LYS A 68 -17.14 23.12 52.95
C LYS A 68 -17.72 21.73 52.65
N TRP A 69 -17.70 20.82 53.62
CA TRP A 69 -18.19 19.46 53.42
C TRP A 69 -19.71 19.46 53.51
N LYS A 70 -20.35 18.78 52.57
CA LYS A 70 -21.80 18.65 52.53
C LYS A 70 -22.18 17.24 52.99
N PRO A 71 -23.36 17.07 53.61
CA PRO A 71 -23.90 15.73 53.82
C PRO A 71 -24.05 15.02 52.47
N LEU A 72 -23.96 13.69 52.49
CA LEU A 72 -24.06 12.87 51.29
C LEU A 72 -25.38 13.14 50.54
N SER A 73 -25.34 13.24 49.21
CA SER A 73 -26.56 13.45 48.42
C SER A 73 -27.50 12.24 48.52
N LYS A 74 -28.81 12.48 48.50
CA LYS A 74 -29.82 11.40 48.52
C LYS A 74 -29.61 10.37 47.39
N SER A 75 -29.17 10.82 46.21
CA SER A 75 -28.84 9.96 45.07
C SER A 75 -27.65 9.03 45.36
N SER A 76 -26.62 9.53 46.04
CA SER A 76 -25.46 8.71 46.43
C SER A 76 -25.83 7.72 47.53
N ILE A 77 -26.70 8.11 48.47
CA ILE A 77 -27.23 7.19 49.50
C ILE A 77 -28.02 6.06 48.84
N ALA A 78 -28.89 6.39 47.87
CA ALA A 78 -29.64 5.38 47.11
C ALA A 78 -28.73 4.45 46.29
N ALA A 79 -27.65 4.98 45.71
CA ALA A 79 -26.67 4.14 45.00
C ALA A 79 -25.95 3.16 45.96
N ILE A 80 -25.57 3.62 47.15
CA ILE A 80 -24.96 2.77 48.18
C ILE A 80 -25.98 1.74 48.70
N ASP A 81 -27.23 2.13 48.92
CA ASP A 81 -28.31 1.21 49.32
C ASP A 81 -28.54 0.10 48.27
N ASN A 82 -28.58 0.46 46.99
CA ASN A 82 -28.68 -0.51 45.89
C ASN A 82 -27.48 -1.47 45.86
N MET A 83 -26.26 -0.95 46.00
CA MET A 83 -25.03 -1.77 46.01
C MET A 83 -25.00 -2.73 47.21
N LEU A 84 -25.38 -2.26 48.40
CA LEU A 84 -25.49 -3.09 49.59
C LEU A 84 -26.62 -4.11 49.44
N GLY A 85 -27.77 -3.72 48.87
CA GLY A 85 -28.87 -4.64 48.57
C GLY A 85 -28.45 -5.78 47.65
N LEU A 86 -27.72 -5.49 46.57
CA LEU A 86 -27.15 -6.50 45.68
C LEU A 86 -26.12 -7.39 46.40
N SER A 87 -25.31 -6.81 47.29
CA SER A 87 -24.33 -7.56 48.09
C SER A 87 -25.01 -8.51 49.08
N VAL A 88 -26.07 -8.06 49.75
CA VAL A 88 -26.90 -8.89 50.63
C VAL A 88 -27.52 -10.04 49.84
N LEU A 89 -28.09 -9.76 48.66
CA LEU A 89 -28.61 -10.82 47.78
C LEU A 89 -27.54 -11.83 47.39
N SER A 90 -26.34 -11.37 46.99
CA SER A 90 -25.23 -12.25 46.65
C SER A 90 -24.84 -13.17 47.81
N VAL A 91 -24.70 -12.64 49.02
CA VAL A 91 -24.40 -13.44 50.22
C VAL A 91 -25.52 -14.45 50.51
N LEU A 92 -26.78 -14.05 50.36
CA LEU A 92 -27.93 -14.94 50.59
C LEU A 92 -28.04 -16.05 49.54
N THR A 93 -27.64 -15.79 48.29
CA THR A 93 -27.57 -16.84 47.26
C THR A 93 -26.52 -17.90 47.59
N LEU A 94 -25.45 -17.54 48.28
CA LEU A 94 -24.36 -18.45 48.65
C LEU A 94 -24.67 -19.26 49.94
N ARG A 95 -25.58 -18.76 50.79
CA ARG A 95 -26.00 -19.43 52.04
C ARG A 95 -27.01 -20.55 51.75
N ARG A 96 -26.77 -21.76 52.26
CA ARG A 96 -27.66 -22.93 52.06
C ARG A 96 -28.75 -23.11 53.13
N LYS A 97 -28.55 -22.58 54.34
CA LYS A 97 -29.48 -22.67 55.50
C LYS A 97 -29.66 -21.28 56.15
N GLU A 98 -30.77 -21.09 56.88
CA GLU A 98 -31.07 -19.86 57.67
C GLU A 98 -31.02 -18.55 56.86
N LYS A 99 -31.56 -18.56 55.64
CA LYS A 99 -31.56 -17.39 54.74
C LYS A 99 -32.35 -16.22 55.32
N GLU A 100 -33.48 -16.47 55.95
CA GLU A 100 -34.38 -15.42 56.45
C GLU A 100 -33.79 -14.67 57.66
N GLU A 101 -33.20 -15.40 58.61
CA GLU A 101 -32.53 -14.81 59.77
C GLU A 101 -31.25 -14.05 59.36
N SER A 102 -30.47 -14.63 58.45
CA SER A 102 -29.30 -13.97 57.86
C SER A 102 -29.71 -12.69 57.12
N GLN A 103 -30.83 -12.71 56.38
CA GLN A 103 -31.35 -11.54 55.68
C GLN A 103 -31.80 -10.44 56.65
N LYS A 104 -32.51 -10.80 57.74
CA LYS A 104 -32.91 -9.85 58.79
C LYS A 104 -31.70 -9.16 59.41
N HIS A 105 -30.67 -9.93 59.76
CA HIS A 105 -29.44 -9.39 60.34
C HIS A 105 -28.68 -8.47 59.36
N LEU A 106 -28.51 -8.91 58.11
CA LEU A 106 -27.85 -8.11 57.08
C LEU A 106 -28.61 -6.82 56.75
N ASN A 107 -29.94 -6.86 56.74
CA ASN A 107 -30.76 -5.66 56.53
C ASN A 107 -30.65 -4.68 57.70
N LEU A 108 -30.58 -5.16 58.94
CA LEU A 108 -30.34 -4.31 60.09
C LEU A 108 -28.99 -3.59 59.98
N LEU A 109 -27.94 -4.35 59.63
CA LEU A 109 -26.60 -3.80 59.46
C LEU A 109 -26.55 -2.79 58.30
N LYS A 110 -27.22 -3.09 57.19
CA LYS A 110 -27.40 -2.17 56.05
C LYS A 110 -28.03 -0.85 56.50
N ASN A 111 -29.15 -0.92 57.22
CA ASN A 111 -29.88 0.28 57.66
C ASN A 111 -29.05 1.13 58.63
N GLN A 112 -28.33 0.49 59.57
CA GLN A 112 -27.43 1.19 60.49
C GLN A 112 -26.26 1.86 59.76
N PHE A 113 -25.70 1.18 58.76
CA PHE A 113 -24.63 1.73 57.94
C PHE A 113 -25.11 2.94 57.12
N LEU A 114 -26.28 2.84 56.49
CA LEU A 114 -26.87 3.94 55.73
C LEU A 114 -27.18 5.15 56.60
N ALA A 115 -27.67 4.94 57.83
CA ALA A 115 -27.89 6.01 58.79
C ALA A 115 -26.60 6.77 59.14
N LYS A 116 -25.48 6.05 59.30
CA LYS A 116 -24.16 6.68 59.50
C LYS A 116 -23.66 7.40 58.25
N CYS A 117 -23.88 6.84 57.06
CA CYS A 117 -23.49 7.46 55.80
C CYS A 117 -24.25 8.76 55.53
N ALA A 118 -25.52 8.85 55.94
CA ALA A 118 -26.32 10.07 55.79
C ALA A 118 -25.79 11.24 56.66
N GLN A 119 -25.17 10.93 57.80
CA GLN A 119 -24.60 11.91 58.73
C GLN A 119 -23.14 12.25 58.42
N LEU A 120 -22.49 11.48 57.53
CA LEU A 120 -21.08 11.67 57.22
C LEU A 120 -20.90 12.91 56.32
N PRO A 121 -20.14 13.93 56.76
CA PRO A 121 -19.79 15.05 55.90
C PRO A 121 -18.76 14.58 54.87
N VAL A 122 -19.01 14.85 53.59
CA VAL A 122 -18.12 14.46 52.49
C VAL A 122 -17.69 15.71 51.72
N PRO A 123 -16.42 15.79 51.25
CA PRO A 123 -16.00 16.85 50.35
C PRO A 123 -16.93 16.91 49.13
N SER A 124 -17.44 18.10 48.81
CA SER A 124 -18.26 18.29 47.62
C SER A 124 -17.39 18.06 46.37
N ARG A 125 -17.39 16.84 45.84
CA ARG A 125 -16.71 16.53 44.57
C ARG A 125 -17.41 17.34 43.47
N LYS A 126 -16.64 18.15 42.73
CA LYS A 126 -17.17 18.91 41.59
C LYS A 126 -17.63 17.90 40.52
N SER A 127 -18.94 17.76 40.34
CA SER A 127 -19.56 16.85 39.36
C SER A 127 -19.18 17.13 37.90
N GLY A 128 -18.56 18.29 37.61
CA GLY A 128 -18.10 18.68 36.27
C GLY A 128 -17.14 17.69 35.61
N ASN A 129 -16.29 17.01 36.38
CA ASN A 129 -15.33 16.06 35.79
C ASN A 129 -16.04 14.82 35.21
N MET A 130 -17.19 14.41 35.73
CA MET A 130 -17.89 13.21 35.24
C MET A 130 -18.61 13.47 33.92
N MET A 131 -19.13 14.68 33.73
CA MET A 131 -19.72 15.11 32.45
C MET A 131 -18.66 15.20 31.36
N GLN A 132 -17.46 15.71 31.68
CA GLN A 132 -16.33 15.75 30.76
C GLN A 132 -15.87 14.34 30.35
N VAL A 133 -15.78 13.41 31.30
CA VAL A 133 -15.44 12.00 31.01
C VAL A 133 -16.51 11.34 30.12
N SER A 134 -17.80 11.61 30.37
CA SER A 134 -18.88 11.09 29.53
C SER A 134 -18.82 11.64 28.10
N GLN A 135 -18.56 12.93 27.95
CA GLN A 135 -18.40 13.57 26.63
C GLN A 135 -17.18 13.01 25.88
N GLN A 136 -16.07 12.81 26.58
CA GLN A 136 -14.87 12.20 26.01
C GLN A 136 -15.15 10.76 25.53
N PHE A 137 -15.88 9.96 26.31
CA PHE A 137 -16.26 8.62 25.93
C PHE A 137 -17.14 8.59 24.66
N GLN A 138 -18.10 9.52 24.54
CA GLN A 138 -18.93 9.60 23.33
C GLN A 138 -18.12 10.02 22.11
N ALA A 139 -17.20 10.98 22.26
CA ALA A 139 -16.31 11.41 21.18
C ALA A 139 -15.38 10.27 20.73
N GLU A 140 -14.85 9.49 21.67
CA GLU A 140 -14.03 8.32 21.36
C GLU A 140 -14.83 7.22 20.66
N ARG A 141 -16.08 6.98 21.09
CA ARG A 141 -16.98 6.03 20.45
C ARG A 141 -17.29 6.42 19.00
N GLN A 142 -17.53 7.69 18.74
CA GLN A 142 -17.72 8.19 17.37
C GLN A 142 -16.47 7.98 16.51
N LYS A 143 -15.27 8.25 17.05
CA LYS A 143 -14.01 7.99 16.34
C LYS A 143 -13.83 6.51 16.01
N ILE A 144 -14.18 5.62 16.94
CA ILE A 144 -14.11 4.17 16.71
C ILE A 144 -15.07 3.75 15.60
N ASN A 145 -16.31 4.24 15.62
CA ASN A 145 -17.30 3.92 14.58
C ASN A 145 -16.84 4.40 13.20
N HIS A 146 -16.38 5.65 13.09
CA HIS A 146 -15.83 6.19 11.85
C HIS A 146 -14.59 5.41 11.38
N GLY A 147 -13.75 4.97 12.32
CA GLY A 147 -12.61 4.10 12.02
C GLY A 147 -13.04 2.75 11.46
N LYS A 148 -14.09 2.13 12.02
CA LYS A 148 -14.66 0.87 11.52
C LYS A 148 -15.25 1.02 10.12
N GLU A 149 -16.01 2.07 9.88
CA GLU A 149 -16.58 2.36 8.55
C GLU A 149 -15.47 2.53 7.49
N LYS A 150 -14.41 3.27 7.82
CA LYS A 150 -13.25 3.40 6.94
C LYS A 150 -12.52 2.08 6.69
N LEU A 151 -12.36 1.26 7.73
CA LEU A 151 -11.71 -0.03 7.61
C LEU A 151 -12.53 -0.96 6.71
N GLN A 152 -13.86 -0.96 6.87
CA GLN A 152 -14.77 -1.73 6.03
C GLN A 152 -14.69 -1.27 4.57
N ALA A 153 -14.71 0.04 4.30
CA ALA A 153 -14.56 0.57 2.95
C ALA A 153 -13.23 0.16 2.30
N TYR A 154 -12.15 0.13 3.09
CA TYR A 154 -10.84 -0.34 2.61
C TYR A 154 -10.85 -1.84 2.31
N GLU A 155 -11.48 -2.65 3.16
CA GLU A 155 -11.62 -4.10 2.93
C GLU A 155 -12.42 -4.40 1.67
N GLU A 156 -13.53 -3.69 1.44
CA GLU A 156 -14.34 -3.79 0.24
C GLU A 156 -13.55 -3.40 -1.02
N SER A 157 -12.82 -2.28 -0.97
CA SER A 157 -11.93 -1.87 -2.07
C SER A 157 -10.83 -2.90 -2.35
N SER A 158 -10.23 -3.48 -1.30
CA SER A 158 -9.23 -4.52 -1.45
C SER A 158 -9.81 -5.78 -2.11
N LYS A 159 -11.01 -6.19 -1.74
CA LYS A 159 -11.72 -7.32 -2.38
C LYS A 159 -12.01 -7.04 -3.84
N GLU A 160 -12.43 -5.83 -4.17
CA GLU A 160 -12.66 -5.42 -5.56
C GLU A 160 -11.38 -5.49 -6.40
N VAL A 161 -10.26 -4.99 -5.87
CA VAL A 161 -8.95 -5.06 -6.54
C VAL A 161 -8.51 -6.51 -6.73
N LEU A 162 -8.69 -7.36 -5.72
CA LEU A 162 -8.36 -8.79 -5.83
C LEU A 162 -9.20 -9.48 -6.90
N SER A 163 -10.51 -9.23 -6.95
CA SER A 163 -11.39 -9.79 -7.97
C SER A 163 -10.99 -9.34 -9.39
N LYS A 164 -10.65 -8.06 -9.57
CA LYS A 164 -10.13 -7.56 -10.86
C LYS A 164 -8.81 -8.21 -11.24
N LEU A 165 -7.93 -8.42 -10.26
CA LEU A 165 -6.63 -9.08 -10.49
C LEU A 165 -6.81 -10.54 -10.91
N GLU A 166 -7.72 -11.27 -10.27
CA GLU A 166 -8.06 -12.64 -10.63
C GLU A 166 -8.66 -12.72 -12.04
N GLN A 167 -9.55 -11.79 -12.40
CA GLN A 167 -10.09 -11.71 -13.76
C GLN A 167 -8.97 -11.44 -14.79
N LEU A 168 -8.07 -10.50 -14.51
CA LEU A 168 -6.92 -10.20 -15.39
C LEU A 168 -5.95 -11.38 -15.50
N GLN A 169 -5.78 -12.15 -14.43
CA GLN A 169 -4.99 -13.38 -14.48
C GLN A 169 -5.65 -14.40 -15.40
N GLY A 170 -6.96 -14.62 -15.28
CA GLY A 170 -7.69 -15.52 -16.17
C GLY A 170 -7.60 -15.10 -17.64
N THR A 171 -7.73 -13.79 -17.95
CA THR A 171 -7.58 -13.31 -19.34
C THR A 171 -6.15 -13.45 -19.87
N ARG A 172 -5.15 -13.26 -19.01
CA ARG A 172 -3.75 -13.49 -19.36
C ARG A 172 -3.49 -14.96 -19.69
N ASP A 173 -3.97 -15.88 -18.87
CA ASP A 173 -3.77 -17.32 -19.09
C ASP A 173 -4.46 -17.78 -20.40
N ILE A 174 -5.68 -17.29 -20.68
CA ILE A 174 -6.37 -17.54 -21.97
C ILE A 174 -5.57 -16.99 -23.16
N LEU A 175 -5.00 -15.80 -23.02
CA LEU A 175 -4.22 -15.18 -24.11
C LEU A 175 -2.90 -15.94 -24.33
N GLU A 176 -2.25 -16.36 -23.26
CA GLU A 176 -1.04 -17.18 -23.31
C GLU A 176 -1.30 -18.52 -24.01
N ASP A 177 -2.41 -19.19 -23.67
CA ASP A 177 -2.85 -20.41 -24.35
C ASP A 177 -3.08 -20.17 -25.85
N LYS A 178 -3.75 -19.07 -26.23
CA LYS A 178 -3.95 -18.71 -27.64
C LYS A 178 -2.62 -18.47 -28.36
N CYS A 179 -1.69 -17.75 -27.73
CA CYS A 179 -0.36 -17.51 -28.27
C CYS A 179 0.42 -18.83 -28.44
N ARG A 180 0.32 -19.76 -27.49
CA ARG A 180 0.93 -21.09 -27.60
C ARG A 180 0.37 -21.86 -28.80
N ILE A 181 -0.95 -21.89 -28.96
CA ILE A 181 -1.62 -22.57 -30.09
C ILE A 181 -1.20 -21.95 -31.42
N MET A 182 -1.21 -20.61 -31.52
CA MET A 182 -0.79 -19.92 -32.74
C MET A 182 0.66 -20.17 -33.10
N ARG A 183 1.55 -20.22 -32.11
CA ARG A 183 2.96 -20.55 -32.32
C ARG A 183 3.12 -21.95 -32.89
N GLY A 184 2.43 -22.94 -32.33
CA GLY A 184 2.46 -24.30 -32.86
C GLY A 184 1.92 -24.40 -34.29
N LYS A 185 0.83 -23.68 -34.61
CA LYS A 185 0.32 -23.60 -35.99
C LYS A 185 1.31 -22.98 -36.97
N LEU A 186 1.99 -21.92 -36.52
CA LEU A 186 3.00 -21.25 -37.33
C LEU A 186 4.19 -22.18 -37.59
N GLU A 187 4.66 -22.90 -36.58
CA GLU A 187 5.74 -23.89 -36.69
C GLU A 187 5.38 -25.00 -37.69
N THR A 188 4.16 -25.56 -37.61
CA THR A 188 3.71 -26.57 -38.59
C THR A 188 3.60 -26.03 -40.00
N GLU A 189 3.16 -24.77 -40.17
CA GLU A 189 3.07 -24.16 -41.50
C GLU A 189 4.45 -23.85 -42.08
N GLU A 190 5.41 -23.46 -41.24
CA GLU A 190 6.79 -23.25 -41.62
C GLU A 190 7.46 -24.56 -42.04
N GLU A 191 7.26 -25.65 -41.30
CA GLU A 191 7.71 -27.00 -41.68
C GLU A 191 7.14 -27.41 -43.05
N ASN A 192 5.83 -27.25 -43.26
CA ASN A 192 5.20 -27.53 -44.55
C ASN A 192 5.82 -26.69 -45.68
N ALA A 193 6.02 -25.39 -45.48
CA ALA A 193 6.62 -24.51 -46.49
C ALA A 193 8.08 -24.90 -46.81
N GLN A 194 8.84 -25.35 -45.81
CA GLN A 194 10.19 -25.86 -46.01
C GLN A 194 10.19 -27.15 -46.83
N GLU A 195 9.27 -28.09 -46.56
CA GLU A 195 9.11 -29.30 -47.38
C GLU A 195 8.76 -28.97 -48.83
N PHE A 196 7.81 -28.05 -49.07
CA PHE A 196 7.47 -27.58 -50.42
C PHE A 196 8.66 -26.96 -51.14
N THR A 197 9.47 -26.17 -50.44
CA THR A 197 10.67 -25.55 -51.01
C THR A 197 11.72 -26.60 -51.38
N GLN A 198 11.96 -27.58 -50.52
CA GLN A 198 12.88 -28.69 -50.80
C GLN A 198 12.43 -29.53 -52.01
N LEU A 199 11.12 -29.81 -52.12
CA LEU A 199 10.56 -30.49 -53.28
C LEU A 199 10.77 -29.67 -54.56
N PHE A 200 10.58 -28.35 -54.49
CA PHE A 200 10.82 -27.46 -55.62
C PHE A 200 12.28 -27.48 -56.04
N GLU A 201 13.23 -27.39 -55.10
CA GLU A 201 14.67 -27.50 -55.35
C GLU A 201 15.08 -28.83 -56.01
N GLN A 202 14.41 -29.94 -55.68
CA GLN A 202 14.61 -31.22 -56.36
C GLN A 202 13.99 -31.26 -57.76
N ALA A 203 12.86 -30.58 -57.96
CA ALA A 203 12.15 -30.50 -59.24
C ALA A 203 12.71 -29.43 -60.20
N VAL A 204 13.62 -28.57 -59.74
CA VAL A 204 14.36 -27.67 -60.63
C VAL A 204 15.18 -28.53 -61.59
N LEU A 205 14.88 -28.42 -62.89
CA LEU A 205 15.72 -28.95 -63.96
C LEU A 205 17.15 -28.47 -63.69
N ARG A 206 18.03 -29.38 -63.28
CA ARG A 206 19.45 -29.10 -63.10
C ARG A 206 20.07 -28.89 -64.46
N LEU A 207 19.83 -27.71 -65.02
CA LEU A 207 20.48 -27.24 -66.22
C LEU A 207 21.96 -27.11 -65.89
N PRO A 208 22.85 -27.61 -66.75
CA PRO A 208 24.27 -27.31 -66.64
C PRO A 208 24.43 -25.80 -66.50
N ALA A 209 25.28 -25.36 -65.58
CA ALA A 209 25.69 -23.96 -65.56
C ALA A 209 26.17 -23.63 -66.98
N LEU A 210 25.50 -22.67 -67.63
CA LEU A 210 25.98 -22.15 -68.90
C LEU A 210 27.43 -21.75 -68.68
N PRO A 211 28.38 -22.23 -69.50
CA PRO A 211 29.75 -21.78 -69.37
C PRO A 211 29.73 -20.26 -69.37
N ALA A 212 30.32 -19.66 -68.34
CA ALA A 212 30.53 -18.21 -68.33
C ALA A 212 31.21 -17.90 -69.66
N HIS A 213 30.56 -17.10 -70.49
CA HIS A 213 31.09 -16.74 -71.79
C HIS A 213 32.48 -16.19 -71.54
N CYS A 214 33.53 -16.91 -71.94
CA CYS A 214 34.88 -16.41 -71.80
C CYS A 214 34.92 -15.11 -72.60
N ASP A 215 35.18 -13.97 -71.94
CA ASP A 215 35.26 -12.66 -72.60
C ASP A 215 36.32 -12.62 -73.73
N ASP A 216 37.20 -13.63 -73.78
CA ASP A 216 38.24 -13.84 -74.79
C ASP A 216 37.78 -14.69 -76.00
N GLU A 217 36.60 -15.33 -75.96
CA GLU A 217 36.09 -16.09 -77.11
C GLU A 217 35.39 -15.12 -78.07
N PRO A 218 35.89 -14.93 -79.32
CA PRO A 218 35.24 -14.04 -80.26
C PRO A 218 33.82 -14.55 -80.50
N THR A 219 32.84 -13.66 -80.33
CA THR A 219 31.44 -14.01 -80.58
C THR A 219 31.30 -14.65 -81.96
N LEU A 220 30.36 -15.59 -82.13
CA LEU A 220 30.12 -16.26 -83.42
C LEU A 220 29.96 -15.23 -84.56
N GLN A 221 29.34 -14.07 -84.26
CA GLN A 221 29.24 -12.95 -85.16
C GLN A 221 30.61 -12.41 -85.60
N GLU A 222 31.55 -12.15 -84.67
CA GLU A 222 32.90 -11.72 -85.00
C GLU A 222 33.68 -12.77 -85.81
N GLN A 223 33.52 -14.06 -85.49
CA GLN A 223 34.12 -15.14 -86.29
C GLN A 223 33.57 -15.16 -87.72
N MET A 224 32.25 -15.08 -87.89
CA MET A 224 31.63 -15.02 -89.22
C MET A 224 32.07 -13.78 -90.01
N MET A 225 32.20 -12.63 -89.33
CA MET A 225 32.64 -11.37 -89.94
C MET A 225 34.11 -11.37 -90.38
N ARG A 226 34.95 -12.26 -89.82
CA ARG A 226 36.34 -12.48 -90.29
C ARG A 226 36.41 -13.35 -91.55
N VAL A 227 35.40 -14.18 -91.81
CA VAL A 227 35.38 -15.12 -92.94
C VAL A 227 34.72 -14.50 -94.19
N VAL A 228 33.87 -13.49 -94.02
CA VAL A 228 33.11 -12.86 -95.10
C VAL A 228 33.90 -11.75 -95.83
N PRO A 229 33.93 -11.74 -97.18
CA PRO A 229 34.46 -10.61 -97.95
C PRO A 229 33.58 -9.36 -97.79
N ASP A 230 34.18 -8.25 -97.32
CA ASP A 230 33.52 -6.99 -96.98
C ASP A 230 32.36 -7.09 -95.95
N PRO A 231 32.68 -7.23 -94.66
CA PRO A 231 31.68 -7.40 -93.61
C PRO A 231 30.73 -6.21 -93.45
N LYS A 232 31.17 -4.99 -93.83
CA LYS A 232 30.35 -3.77 -93.66
C LYS A 232 29.20 -3.72 -94.67
N ALA A 233 29.43 -4.19 -95.89
CA ALA A 233 28.39 -4.27 -96.91
C ALA A 233 27.31 -5.30 -96.55
N VAL A 234 27.72 -6.47 -96.04
CA VAL A 234 26.81 -7.56 -95.67
C VAL A 234 25.94 -7.19 -94.48
N MET A 235 26.48 -6.53 -93.44
CA MET A 235 25.65 -6.07 -92.32
C MET A 235 24.62 -5.04 -92.74
N LYS A 236 24.96 -4.10 -93.64
CA LYS A 236 24.00 -3.13 -94.17
C LYS A 236 22.90 -3.82 -94.97
N ALA A 237 23.24 -4.82 -95.77
CA ALA A 237 22.27 -5.58 -96.54
C ALA A 237 21.32 -6.38 -95.62
N LEU A 238 21.84 -6.98 -94.54
CA LEU A 238 21.04 -7.70 -93.55
C LEU A 238 20.13 -6.75 -92.76
N GLN A 239 20.66 -5.64 -92.24
CA GLN A 239 19.87 -4.65 -91.49
C GLN A 239 18.76 -4.01 -92.33
N ASN A 240 19.00 -3.82 -93.63
CA ASN A 240 18.00 -3.28 -94.55
C ASN A 240 17.03 -4.37 -95.08
N SER A 241 17.22 -5.63 -94.71
CA SER A 241 16.36 -6.71 -95.14
C SER A 241 15.05 -6.70 -94.35
N LYS A 242 13.93 -6.95 -95.04
CA LYS A 242 12.60 -7.04 -94.41
C LYS A 242 12.53 -8.17 -93.37
N VAL A 243 13.32 -9.24 -93.56
CA VAL A 243 13.36 -10.41 -92.68
C VAL A 243 13.92 -10.03 -91.30
N THR A 244 14.97 -9.22 -91.25
CA THR A 244 15.58 -8.80 -89.98
C THR A 244 14.65 -7.89 -89.18
N GLY A 245 13.83 -7.06 -89.84
CA GLY A 245 12.78 -6.28 -89.19
C GLY A 245 11.78 -7.18 -88.46
N HIS A 246 11.23 -8.19 -89.14
CA HIS A 246 10.26 -9.12 -88.54
C HIS A 246 10.84 -9.93 -87.38
N VAL A 247 12.11 -10.34 -87.45
CA VAL A 247 12.78 -11.06 -86.37
C VAL A 247 12.98 -10.17 -85.15
N ASN A 248 13.34 -8.90 -85.34
CA ASN A 248 13.49 -7.96 -84.23
C ASN A 248 12.14 -7.66 -83.56
N ASP A 249 11.07 -7.47 -84.34
CA ASP A 249 9.72 -7.29 -83.79
C ASP A 249 9.29 -8.51 -82.96
N PHE A 250 9.58 -9.73 -83.46
CA PHE A 250 9.29 -10.97 -82.75
C PHE A 250 10.08 -11.10 -81.44
N LEU A 251 11.38 -10.77 -81.45
CA LEU A 251 12.22 -10.78 -80.25
C LEU A 251 11.74 -9.76 -79.21
N GLU A 252 11.31 -8.58 -79.65
CA GLU A 252 10.77 -7.55 -78.76
C GLU A 252 9.48 -8.02 -78.06
N VAL A 253 8.61 -8.71 -78.80
CA VAL A 253 7.39 -9.33 -78.23
C VAL A 253 7.76 -10.44 -77.25
N ALA A 254 8.71 -11.31 -77.59
CA ALA A 254 9.14 -12.39 -76.73
C ALA A 254 9.75 -11.88 -75.41
N HIS A 255 10.56 -10.83 -75.45
CA HIS A 255 11.11 -10.19 -74.25
C HIS A 255 10.02 -9.60 -73.36
N LYS A 256 9.07 -8.87 -73.93
CA LYS A 256 7.92 -8.33 -73.18
C LYS A 256 7.12 -9.44 -72.49
N GLN A 257 7.00 -10.60 -73.12
CA GLN A 257 6.29 -11.75 -72.57
C GLN A 257 7.07 -12.43 -71.43
N ALA A 258 8.40 -12.48 -71.51
CA ALA A 258 9.26 -13.08 -70.49
C ALA A 258 9.34 -12.23 -69.21
N ASP A 259 9.30 -10.89 -69.33
CA ASP A 259 9.32 -9.97 -68.17
C ASP A 259 7.97 -9.91 -67.42
N LEU A 260 6.91 -10.48 -68.00
CA LEU A 260 5.56 -10.56 -67.40
C LEU A 260 5.34 -11.85 -66.60
N LEU A 261 6.28 -12.80 -66.64
CA LEU A 261 6.28 -14.05 -65.86
C LEU A 261 7.13 -13.91 -64.60
#